data_AF-A0A522Q5K0-F1
#
_entry.id   AF-A0A522Q5K0-F1
#
_cell.length_a   1.000
_cell.length_b   1.000
_cell.length_c   1.000
_cell.angle_alpha   90.00
_cell.angle_beta   90.00
_cell.angle_gamma   90.00
#
_symmetry.space_group_name_H-M   'P 1'
#
loop_
_entity.id
_entity.type
_entity.pdbx_description
1 polymer ?
#
loop_
_entity_poly.entity_id
_entity_poly.type
_entity_poly.pdbx_seq_one_letter_code
_entity_poly.pdbx_strand_id
1 'polypeptide(L)'
;AMAMEPDSEPAAQRVLEYGMKVDPTQAIAVTRTFIAAHPDSRKLQLMLVNQLVGLHKTGEALDILHNMRRRTPEDFDLLYTEAEVDFRAGDYAQAKALLNNYIDVQTQRGRSFNVNATDAQSNVSDARLLLVQVAEKQNQLGEAIRQLGFIEDPAVRFQARIHMAVLQARMGDLPKARKTLADLKPANRQEKAVIALTLAAIYRNSGRTDDAVQVLVGADAALPDMPEIKYDLGMLLVQQGKVKQFEALMQRVIELDPNDADAYNSLGYTYADRDENLDEARDLLDRALELDPDNPFIQDSMGWYLYRVNDLRGALDYLERSYRKLPTADVAAHLGEVLWKLDRRDEARKIWREGFQKDPHNDVLVKTLKRFQVSFQ
;
A
#
# COMPACT_ATOMS: atom_id res chain seq x y z
N ALA A 1 -33.42 -15.77 -18.40
CA ALA A 1 -32.27 -15.91 -19.31
C ALA A 1 -32.06 -17.38 -19.69
N MET A 2 -31.56 -18.26 -18.80
CA MET A 2 -31.34 -19.68 -19.16
C MET A 2 -32.61 -20.49 -19.49
N ALA A 3 -33.78 -20.10 -19.00
CA ALA A 3 -35.04 -20.76 -19.39
C ALA A 3 -35.45 -20.51 -20.86
N MET A 4 -34.86 -19.51 -21.51
CA MET A 4 -35.12 -19.17 -22.92
C MET A 4 -34.00 -19.65 -23.85
N GLU A 5 -32.77 -19.74 -23.35
CA GLU A 5 -31.59 -20.26 -24.07
C GLU A 5 -30.75 -21.13 -23.11
N PRO A 6 -31.10 -22.41 -22.91
CA PRO A 6 -30.47 -23.26 -21.89
C PRO A 6 -28.99 -23.58 -22.17
N ASP A 7 -28.56 -23.55 -23.43
CA ASP A 7 -27.17 -23.84 -23.85
C ASP A 7 -26.31 -22.56 -24.04
N SER A 8 -26.85 -21.38 -23.72
CA SER A 8 -26.20 -20.09 -23.97
C SER A 8 -25.21 -19.73 -22.86
N GLU A 9 -23.90 -19.84 -23.14
CA GLU A 9 -22.84 -19.43 -22.21
C GLU A 9 -23.01 -17.96 -21.76
N PRO A 10 -23.31 -16.98 -22.63
CA PRO A 10 -23.57 -15.61 -22.18
C PRO A 10 -24.76 -15.50 -21.20
N ALA A 11 -25.79 -16.34 -21.36
CA ALA A 11 -26.91 -16.38 -20.41
C ALA A 11 -26.45 -16.91 -19.04
N ALA A 12 -25.63 -17.96 -19.02
CA ALA A 12 -25.05 -18.52 -17.80
C ALA A 12 -24.07 -17.54 -17.11
N GLN A 13 -23.30 -16.77 -17.88
CA GLN A 13 -22.42 -15.71 -17.35
C GLN A 13 -23.22 -14.64 -16.60
N ARG A 14 -24.34 -14.17 -17.18
CA ARG A 14 -25.24 -13.21 -16.50
C ARG A 14 -25.87 -13.79 -15.25
N VAL A 15 -26.26 -15.07 -15.27
CA VAL A 15 -26.81 -15.74 -14.08
C VAL A 15 -25.79 -15.74 -12.94
N LEU A 16 -24.53 -16.07 -13.22
CA LEU A 16 -23.47 -15.99 -12.21
C LEU A 16 -23.30 -14.55 -11.72
N GLU A 17 -23.11 -13.59 -12.63
CA GLU A 17 -22.81 -12.19 -12.28
C GLU A 17 -23.89 -11.55 -11.40
N TYR A 18 -25.17 -11.64 -11.79
CA TYR A 18 -26.26 -11.05 -11.02
C TYR A 18 -26.64 -11.92 -9.82
N GLY A 19 -26.57 -13.24 -9.96
CA GLY A 19 -26.90 -14.18 -8.88
C GLY A 19 -25.98 -14.04 -7.68
N MET A 20 -24.70 -13.74 -7.89
CA MET A 20 -23.73 -13.49 -6.80
C MET A 20 -24.10 -12.31 -5.90
N LYS A 21 -24.97 -11.40 -6.33
CA LYS A 21 -25.46 -10.29 -5.50
C LYS A 21 -26.72 -10.63 -4.71
N VAL A 22 -27.44 -11.67 -5.13
CA VAL A 22 -28.77 -12.02 -4.61
C VAL A 22 -28.72 -13.30 -3.78
N ASP A 23 -28.23 -14.39 -4.38
CA ASP A 23 -28.02 -15.69 -3.75
C ASP A 23 -26.75 -16.34 -4.34
N PRO A 24 -25.58 -16.11 -3.73
CA PRO A 24 -24.31 -16.68 -4.19
C PRO A 24 -24.32 -18.22 -4.24
N THR A 25 -25.02 -18.87 -3.30
CA THR A 25 -25.01 -20.34 -3.21
C THR A 25 -25.76 -20.94 -4.38
N GLN A 26 -26.95 -20.41 -4.66
CA GLN A 26 -27.75 -20.84 -5.81
C GLN A 26 -27.06 -20.51 -7.13
N ALA A 27 -26.49 -19.31 -7.27
CA ALA A 27 -25.77 -18.91 -8.48
C ALA A 27 -24.63 -19.88 -8.81
N ILE A 28 -23.78 -20.21 -7.83
CA ILE A 28 -22.68 -21.16 -7.98
C ILE A 28 -23.19 -22.55 -8.36
N ALA A 29 -24.25 -23.04 -7.71
CA ALA A 29 -24.83 -24.36 -8.01
C ALA A 29 -25.37 -24.46 -9.45
N VAL A 30 -26.07 -23.41 -9.91
CA VAL A 30 -26.58 -23.32 -11.28
C VAL A 30 -25.43 -23.28 -12.28
N THR A 31 -24.40 -22.46 -12.03
CA THR A 31 -23.21 -22.38 -12.90
C THR A 31 -22.46 -23.70 -12.98
N ARG A 32 -22.30 -24.42 -11.86
CA ARG A 32 -21.67 -25.77 -11.85
C ARG A 32 -22.43 -26.76 -12.71
N THR A 33 -23.76 -26.73 -12.63
CA THR A 33 -24.62 -27.60 -13.43
C THR A 33 -24.43 -27.31 -14.92
N PHE A 34 -24.37 -26.04 -15.30
CA PHE A 34 -24.09 -25.63 -16.68
C PHE A 34 -22.69 -26.08 -17.14
N ILE A 35 -21.65 -25.84 -16.35
CA ILE A 35 -20.27 -26.24 -16.69
C ILE A 35 -20.15 -27.76 -16.87
N ALA A 36 -20.85 -28.55 -16.05
CA ALA A 36 -20.86 -30.00 -16.19
C ALA A 36 -21.45 -30.47 -17.54
N ALA A 37 -22.47 -29.77 -18.04
CA ALA A 37 -23.07 -30.02 -19.36
C ALA A 37 -22.26 -29.43 -20.52
N HIS A 38 -21.59 -28.30 -20.29
CA HIS A 38 -20.82 -27.54 -21.29
C HIS A 38 -19.38 -27.33 -20.82
N PRO A 39 -18.55 -28.39 -20.80
CA PRO A 39 -17.20 -28.31 -20.25
C PRO A 39 -16.24 -27.43 -21.06
N ASP A 40 -16.62 -27.03 -22.28
CA ASP A 40 -15.84 -26.13 -23.13
C ASP A 40 -16.13 -24.64 -22.85
N SER A 41 -17.02 -24.35 -21.88
CA SER A 41 -17.37 -22.99 -21.44
C SER A 41 -16.24 -22.32 -20.65
N ARG A 42 -15.11 -22.05 -21.33
CA ARG A 42 -13.88 -21.56 -20.71
C ARG A 42 -14.09 -20.27 -19.93
N LYS A 43 -14.80 -19.30 -20.52
CA LYS A 43 -14.98 -17.97 -19.90
C LYS A 43 -15.84 -18.08 -18.65
N LEU A 44 -16.93 -18.86 -18.70
CA LEU A 44 -17.77 -19.11 -17.53
C LEU A 44 -17.00 -19.83 -16.40
N GLN A 45 -16.16 -20.82 -16.73
CA GLN A 45 -15.33 -21.51 -15.74
C GLN A 45 -14.35 -20.56 -15.04
N LEU A 46 -13.65 -19.71 -15.80
CA LEU A 46 -12.76 -18.70 -15.22
C LEU A 46 -13.50 -17.65 -14.38
N MET A 47 -14.70 -17.25 -14.81
CA MET A 47 -15.56 -16.38 -13.99
C MET A 47 -15.90 -17.05 -12.66
N LEU A 48 -16.27 -18.34 -12.67
CA LEU A 48 -16.57 -19.09 -11.45
C LEU A 48 -15.34 -19.22 -10.54
N VAL A 49 -14.16 -19.52 -11.09
CA VAL A 49 -12.88 -19.54 -10.37
C VAL A 49 -12.67 -18.22 -9.63
N ASN A 50 -12.82 -17.09 -10.31
CA ASN A 50 -12.65 -15.77 -9.70
C ASN A 50 -13.64 -15.51 -8.55
N GLN A 51 -14.91 -15.90 -8.70
CA GLN A 51 -15.91 -15.79 -7.63
C GLN A 51 -15.55 -16.67 -6.42
N LEU A 52 -15.11 -17.90 -6.65
CA LEU A 52 -14.73 -18.83 -5.58
C LEU A 52 -13.50 -18.32 -4.82
N VAL A 53 -12.50 -17.78 -5.51
CA VAL A 53 -11.34 -17.14 -4.88
C VAL A 53 -11.76 -15.95 -4.00
N GLY A 54 -12.67 -15.09 -4.48
CA GLY A 54 -13.21 -13.98 -3.70
C GLY A 54 -13.97 -14.42 -2.44
N LEU A 55 -14.55 -15.62 -2.46
CA LEU A 55 -15.19 -16.26 -1.31
C LEU A 55 -14.22 -17.10 -0.44
N HIS A 56 -12.91 -17.01 -0.66
CA HIS A 56 -11.88 -17.82 0.01
C HIS A 56 -12.04 -19.34 -0.18
N LYS A 57 -12.72 -19.77 -1.25
CA LYS A 57 -12.93 -21.18 -1.62
C LYS A 57 -11.89 -21.64 -2.65
N THR A 58 -10.61 -21.48 -2.32
CA THR A 58 -9.50 -21.73 -3.26
C THR A 58 -9.41 -23.19 -3.71
N GLY A 59 -9.67 -24.16 -2.84
CA GLY A 59 -9.68 -25.58 -3.22
C GLY A 59 -10.72 -25.89 -4.30
N GLU A 60 -11.94 -25.36 -4.16
CA GLU A 60 -13.01 -25.54 -5.16
C GLU A 60 -12.64 -24.86 -6.50
N ALA A 61 -11.89 -23.75 -6.46
CA ALA A 61 -11.40 -23.07 -7.65
C ALA A 61 -10.30 -23.87 -8.37
N LEU A 62 -9.34 -24.43 -7.61
CA LEU A 62 -8.27 -25.28 -8.13
C LEU A 62 -8.83 -26.56 -8.77
N ASP A 63 -9.87 -27.17 -8.20
CA ASP A 63 -10.53 -28.34 -8.80
C ASP A 63 -11.06 -28.04 -10.21
N ILE A 64 -11.61 -26.83 -10.44
CA ILE A 64 -12.06 -26.40 -11.76
C ILE A 64 -10.84 -26.25 -12.69
N LEU A 65 -9.80 -25.53 -12.28
CA LEU A 65 -8.60 -25.30 -13.10
C LEU A 65 -7.87 -26.61 -13.47
N HIS A 66 -7.74 -27.53 -12.52
CA HIS A 66 -7.17 -28.86 -12.78
C HIS A 66 -8.01 -29.64 -13.82
N ASN A 67 -9.34 -29.56 -13.76
CA ASN A 67 -10.21 -30.17 -14.76
C ASN A 67 -10.05 -29.52 -16.14
N MET A 68 -9.96 -28.20 -16.20
CA MET A 68 -9.71 -27.47 -17.45
C MET A 68 -8.37 -27.91 -18.07
N ARG A 69 -7.27 -27.89 -17.30
CA ARG A 69 -5.94 -28.31 -17.79
C ARG A 69 -5.86 -29.76 -18.25
N ARG A 70 -6.61 -30.67 -17.61
CA ARG A 70 -6.69 -32.07 -18.07
C ARG A 70 -7.38 -32.21 -19.42
N ARG A 71 -8.36 -31.35 -19.71
CA ARG A 71 -9.12 -31.38 -20.97
C ARG A 71 -8.40 -30.64 -22.09
N THR A 72 -7.78 -29.51 -21.78
CA THR A 72 -7.08 -28.64 -22.73
C THR A 72 -5.64 -28.39 -22.25
N PRO A 73 -4.75 -29.41 -22.31
CA PRO A 73 -3.37 -29.27 -21.85
C PRO A 73 -2.53 -28.23 -22.62
N GLU A 74 -2.99 -27.82 -23.79
CA GLU A 74 -2.42 -26.77 -24.64
C GLU A 74 -2.83 -25.34 -24.23
N ASP A 75 -3.81 -25.18 -23.34
CA ASP A 75 -4.19 -23.87 -22.78
C ASP A 75 -3.23 -23.47 -21.66
N PHE A 76 -2.05 -23.01 -22.07
CA PHE A 76 -0.97 -22.68 -21.16
C PHE A 76 -1.26 -21.46 -20.27
N ASP A 77 -2.24 -20.62 -20.62
CA ASP A 77 -2.63 -19.47 -19.80
C ASP A 77 -3.23 -19.92 -18.46
N LEU A 78 -3.79 -21.13 -18.40
CA LEU A 78 -4.25 -21.75 -17.15
C LEU A 78 -3.13 -21.97 -16.14
N LEU A 79 -1.87 -22.09 -16.56
CA LEU A 79 -0.74 -22.20 -15.63
C LEU A 79 -0.60 -20.94 -14.79
N TYR A 80 -0.76 -19.76 -15.41
CA TYR A 80 -0.68 -18.49 -14.72
C TYR A 80 -1.87 -18.33 -13.76
N THR A 81 -3.09 -18.59 -14.22
CA THR A 81 -4.29 -18.49 -13.38
C THR A 81 -4.24 -19.45 -12.19
N GLU A 82 -3.81 -20.71 -12.38
CA GLU A 82 -3.64 -21.66 -11.28
C GLU A 82 -2.60 -21.19 -10.27
N ALA A 83 -1.46 -20.64 -10.75
CA ALA A 83 -0.45 -20.08 -9.87
C ALA A 83 -0.96 -18.89 -9.04
N GLU A 84 -1.82 -18.03 -9.60
CA GLU A 84 -2.46 -16.95 -8.83
C GLU A 84 -3.37 -17.49 -7.72
N VAL A 85 -4.13 -18.55 -8.01
CA VAL A 85 -4.99 -19.20 -7.00
C VAL A 85 -4.15 -19.85 -5.91
N ASP A 86 -3.10 -20.58 -6.27
CA ASP A 86 -2.17 -21.20 -5.32
C ASP A 86 -1.45 -20.15 -4.45
N PHE A 87 -1.01 -19.04 -5.04
CA PHE A 87 -0.42 -17.92 -4.30
C PHE A 87 -1.39 -17.37 -3.24
N ARG A 88 -2.67 -17.17 -3.60
CA ARG A 88 -3.71 -16.71 -2.67
C ARG A 88 -4.07 -17.76 -1.61
N ALA A 89 -3.98 -19.04 -1.97
CA ALA A 89 -4.16 -20.17 -1.05
C ALA A 89 -2.97 -20.36 -0.09
N GLY A 90 -1.83 -19.72 -0.36
CA GLY A 90 -0.59 -19.86 0.40
C GLY A 90 0.27 -21.05 -0.04
N ASP A 91 -0.10 -21.77 -1.11
CA ASP A 91 0.72 -22.82 -1.71
C ASP A 91 1.78 -22.22 -2.65
N TYR A 92 2.75 -21.57 -2.01
CA TYR A 92 3.85 -20.90 -2.71
C TYR A 92 4.75 -21.86 -3.49
N ALA A 93 4.82 -23.13 -3.09
CA ALA A 93 5.64 -24.13 -3.79
C ALA A 93 5.01 -24.46 -5.14
N GLN A 94 3.71 -24.75 -5.16
CA GLN A 94 2.98 -25.04 -6.39
C GLN A 94 2.91 -23.81 -7.30
N ALA A 95 2.59 -22.63 -6.76
CA ALA A 95 2.59 -21.38 -7.52
C ALA A 95 3.92 -21.14 -8.23
N LYS A 96 5.05 -21.33 -7.52
CA LYS A 96 6.39 -21.18 -8.10
C LYS A 96 6.67 -22.18 -9.22
N ALA A 97 6.27 -23.45 -9.05
CA ALA A 97 6.46 -24.48 -10.08
C ALA A 97 5.68 -24.14 -11.36
N LEU A 98 4.41 -23.74 -11.22
CA LEU A 98 3.55 -23.34 -12.32
C LEU A 98 4.07 -22.09 -13.04
N LEU A 99 4.54 -21.08 -12.32
CA LEU A 99 5.09 -19.85 -12.90
C LEU A 99 6.36 -20.09 -13.70
N ASN A 100 7.26 -20.94 -13.20
CA ASN A 100 8.46 -21.30 -13.95
C ASN A 100 8.09 -22.04 -15.26
N ASN A 101 7.16 -22.98 -15.19
CA ASN A 101 6.66 -23.68 -16.38
C ASN A 101 6.01 -22.71 -17.38
N TYR A 102 5.17 -21.78 -16.89
CA TYR A 102 4.56 -20.75 -17.72
C TYR A 102 5.61 -19.87 -18.42
N ILE A 103 6.64 -19.44 -17.70
CA ILE A 103 7.75 -18.65 -18.27
C ILE A 103 8.47 -19.45 -19.36
N ASP A 104 8.75 -20.73 -19.14
CA ASP A 104 9.42 -21.59 -20.12
C ASP A 104 8.59 -21.72 -21.41
N VAL A 105 7.28 -21.96 -21.27
CA VAL A 105 6.34 -22.03 -22.39
C VAL A 105 6.29 -20.71 -23.16
N GLN A 106 6.10 -19.58 -22.47
CA GLN A 106 6.01 -18.27 -23.13
C GLN A 106 7.33 -17.90 -23.83
N THR A 107 8.47 -18.24 -23.22
CA THR A 107 9.79 -18.03 -23.81
C THR A 107 9.97 -18.86 -25.09
N GLN A 108 9.52 -20.12 -25.10
CA GLN A 108 9.58 -20.97 -26.28
C GLN A 108 8.66 -20.45 -27.39
N ARG A 109 7.41 -20.09 -27.06
CA ARG A 109 6.44 -19.54 -28.02
C ARG A 109 6.94 -18.26 -28.69
N GLY A 110 7.55 -17.36 -27.91
CA GLY A 110 8.15 -16.13 -28.43
C GLY A 110 9.30 -16.36 -29.41
N ARG A 111 10.06 -17.45 -29.26
CA ARG A 111 11.14 -17.82 -30.19
C ARG A 111 10.63 -18.49 -31.47
N SER A 112 9.58 -19.31 -31.36
CA SER A 112 9.15 -20.19 -32.46
C SER A 112 8.24 -19.52 -33.49
N PHE A 113 7.45 -18.51 -33.12
CA PHE A 113 6.29 -18.14 -33.95
C PHE A 113 6.29 -16.71 -34.53
N ASN A 114 7.29 -15.85 -34.30
CA ASN A 114 7.16 -14.41 -34.61
C ASN A 114 5.84 -13.80 -34.09
N VAL A 115 5.20 -14.45 -33.10
CA VAL A 115 4.07 -13.92 -32.34
C VAL A 115 4.60 -12.65 -31.69
N ASN A 116 3.87 -11.55 -31.83
CA ASN A 116 4.19 -10.22 -31.30
C ASN A 116 5.10 -10.34 -30.07
N ALA A 117 6.42 -10.16 -30.25
CA ALA A 117 7.41 -10.47 -29.22
C ALA A 117 7.13 -9.69 -27.91
N THR A 118 6.39 -8.58 -28.04
CA THR A 118 5.86 -7.75 -26.96
C THR A 118 4.93 -8.51 -26.02
N ASP A 119 4.01 -9.34 -26.52
CA ASP A 119 2.98 -9.98 -25.69
C ASP A 119 3.59 -11.12 -24.87
N ALA A 120 4.50 -11.89 -25.47
CA ALA A 120 5.25 -12.92 -24.76
C ALA A 120 6.18 -12.31 -23.68
N GLN A 121 6.82 -11.18 -23.97
CA GLN A 121 7.69 -10.49 -23.02
C GLN A 121 6.91 -9.91 -21.84
N SER A 122 5.73 -9.33 -22.08
CA SER A 122 4.82 -8.84 -21.05
C SER A 122 4.34 -9.98 -20.15
N ASN A 123 3.83 -11.08 -20.74
CA ASN A 123 3.40 -12.27 -20.00
C ASN A 123 4.49 -12.87 -19.10
N VAL A 124 5.73 -12.96 -19.60
CA VAL A 124 6.88 -13.42 -18.80
C VAL A 124 7.17 -12.46 -17.66
N SER A 125 7.03 -11.15 -17.88
CA SER A 125 7.26 -10.14 -16.84
C SER A 125 6.21 -10.23 -15.73
N ASP A 126 4.94 -10.44 -16.06
CA ASP A 126 3.86 -10.63 -15.07
C ASP A 126 4.10 -11.87 -14.21
N ALA A 127 4.52 -12.98 -14.82
CA ALA A 127 4.86 -14.20 -14.08
C ALA A 127 6.05 -14.00 -13.15
N ARG A 128 7.06 -13.21 -13.58
CA ARG A 128 8.19 -12.86 -12.72
C ARG A 128 7.79 -11.96 -11.57
N LEU A 129 6.89 -10.98 -11.79
CA LEU A 129 6.37 -10.13 -10.73
C LEU A 129 5.60 -10.96 -9.68
N LEU A 130 4.83 -11.96 -10.10
CA LEU A 130 4.18 -12.87 -9.15
C LEU A 130 5.22 -13.74 -8.40
N LEU A 131 6.28 -14.21 -9.05
CA LEU A 131 7.39 -14.90 -8.38
C LEU A 131 8.10 -14.00 -7.35
N VAL A 132 8.23 -12.69 -7.61
CA VAL A 132 8.75 -11.71 -6.64
C VAL A 132 7.85 -11.66 -5.41
N GLN A 133 6.54 -11.56 -5.59
CA GLN A 133 5.58 -11.55 -4.48
C GLN A 133 5.64 -12.85 -3.67
N VAL A 134 5.69 -14.01 -4.33
CA VAL A 134 5.89 -15.33 -3.69
C VAL A 134 7.16 -15.31 -2.83
N ALA A 135 8.28 -14.86 -3.40
CA ALA A 135 9.56 -14.81 -2.70
C ALA A 135 9.53 -13.86 -1.50
N GLU A 136 8.90 -12.69 -1.62
CA GLU A 136 8.75 -11.73 -0.51
C GLU A 136 7.88 -12.28 0.62
N LYS A 137 6.77 -12.98 0.30
CA LYS A 137 5.94 -13.65 1.31
C LYS A 137 6.70 -14.72 2.09
N GLN A 138 7.66 -15.38 1.43
CA GLN A 138 8.55 -16.37 2.05
C GLN A 138 9.81 -15.74 2.66
N ASN A 139 9.92 -14.40 2.70
CA ASN A 139 11.10 -13.66 3.14
C ASN A 139 12.41 -14.04 2.38
N GLN A 140 12.29 -14.54 1.16
CA GLN A 140 13.38 -14.90 0.26
C GLN A 140 13.82 -13.71 -0.58
N LEU A 141 14.30 -12.64 0.07
CA LEU A 141 14.62 -11.36 -0.60
C LEU A 141 15.65 -11.50 -1.74
N GLY A 142 16.62 -12.41 -1.60
CA GLY A 142 17.60 -12.69 -2.66
C GLY A 142 16.97 -13.25 -3.93
N GLU A 143 15.96 -14.11 -3.80
CA GLU A 143 15.22 -14.66 -4.94
C GLU A 143 14.35 -13.59 -5.60
N ALA A 144 13.66 -12.76 -4.80
CA ALA A 144 12.88 -11.63 -5.29
C ALA A 144 13.77 -10.67 -6.14
N ILE A 145 14.94 -10.30 -5.63
CA ILE A 145 15.92 -9.46 -6.35
C ILE A 145 16.36 -10.14 -7.66
N ARG A 146 16.60 -11.46 -7.64
CA ARG A 146 16.99 -12.21 -8.83
C ARG A 146 15.90 -12.15 -9.91
N GLN A 147 14.64 -12.35 -9.53
CA GLN A 147 13.51 -12.30 -10.47
C GLN A 147 13.29 -10.91 -11.05
N LEU A 148 13.39 -9.85 -10.24
CA LEU A 148 13.38 -8.45 -10.72
C LEU A 148 14.51 -8.18 -11.71
N GLY A 149 15.68 -8.79 -11.50
CA GLY A 149 16.82 -8.67 -12.39
C GLY A 149 16.61 -9.24 -13.80
N PHE A 150 15.67 -10.18 -13.97
CA PHE A 150 15.31 -10.78 -15.27
C PHE A 150 14.23 -9.99 -16.03
N ILE A 151 13.59 -9.00 -15.40
CA ILE A 151 12.54 -8.20 -16.05
C ILE A 151 13.20 -7.12 -16.92
N GLU A 152 13.08 -7.30 -18.23
CA GLU A 152 13.64 -6.41 -19.26
C GLU A 152 12.57 -5.70 -20.10
N ASP A 153 11.28 -5.98 -19.84
CA ASP A 153 10.15 -5.29 -20.46
C ASP A 153 10.19 -3.78 -20.14
N PRO A 154 10.37 -2.89 -21.13
CA PRO A 154 10.43 -1.45 -20.92
C PRO A 154 9.25 -0.88 -20.14
N ALA A 155 8.05 -1.46 -20.27
CA ALA A 155 6.84 -0.95 -19.61
C ALA A 155 6.90 -1.07 -18.07
N VAL A 156 7.57 -2.11 -17.56
CA VAL A 156 7.64 -2.40 -16.12
C VAL A 156 9.06 -2.38 -15.55
N ARG A 157 10.09 -2.31 -16.41
CA ARG A 157 11.50 -2.37 -16.01
C ARG A 157 11.86 -1.27 -15.02
N PHE A 158 11.39 -0.04 -15.22
CA PHE A 158 11.67 1.05 -14.29
C PHE A 158 11.19 0.71 -12.88
N GLN A 159 9.92 0.32 -12.74
CA GLN A 159 9.32 -0.06 -11.45
C GLN A 159 10.00 -1.30 -10.84
N ALA A 160 10.35 -2.30 -11.66
CA ALA A 160 11.08 -3.48 -11.20
C ALA A 160 12.46 -3.12 -10.61
N ARG A 161 13.18 -2.16 -11.20
CA ARG A 161 14.49 -1.72 -10.69
C ARG A 161 14.37 -0.84 -9.44
N ILE A 162 13.31 -0.02 -9.32
CA ILE A 162 12.97 0.70 -8.08
C ILE A 162 12.73 -0.30 -6.94
N HIS A 163 11.88 -1.30 -7.15
CA HIS A 163 11.60 -2.35 -6.16
C HIS A 163 12.87 -3.12 -5.80
N MET A 164 13.72 -3.43 -6.80
CA MET A 164 14.99 -4.12 -6.58
C MET A 164 15.92 -3.34 -5.66
N ALA A 165 16.02 -2.01 -5.82
CA ALA A 165 16.82 -1.16 -4.94
C ALA A 165 16.29 -1.16 -3.50
N VAL A 166 14.98 -1.10 -3.31
CA VAL A 166 14.35 -1.18 -1.98
C VAL A 166 14.67 -2.52 -1.30
N LEU A 167 14.59 -3.64 -2.02
CA LEU A 167 14.93 -4.95 -1.46
C LEU A 167 16.42 -5.10 -1.16
N GLN A 168 17.31 -4.55 -1.99
CA GLN A 168 18.74 -4.51 -1.72
C GLN A 168 19.05 -3.76 -0.42
N ALA A 169 18.39 -2.61 -0.20
CA ALA A 169 18.53 -1.85 1.04
C ALA A 169 17.98 -2.61 2.26
N ARG A 170 16.83 -3.28 2.12
CA ARG A 170 16.27 -4.15 3.19
C ARG A 170 17.19 -5.31 3.56
N MET A 171 18.00 -5.79 2.62
CA MET A 171 19.05 -6.78 2.87
C MET A 171 20.34 -6.19 3.46
N GLY A 172 20.40 -4.88 3.70
CA GLY A 172 21.57 -4.18 4.23
C GLY A 172 22.59 -3.72 3.18
N ASP A 173 22.35 -3.97 1.89
CA ASP A 173 23.27 -3.60 0.81
C ASP A 173 22.92 -2.21 0.24
N LEU A 174 23.12 -1.18 1.07
CA LEU A 174 22.91 0.21 0.69
C LEU A 174 23.76 0.66 -0.52
N PRO A 175 25.05 0.27 -0.64
CA PRO A 175 25.84 0.62 -1.83
C PRO A 175 25.22 0.10 -3.13
N LYS A 176 24.72 -1.13 -3.14
CA LYS A 176 24.08 -1.72 -4.32
C LYS A 176 22.72 -1.09 -4.61
N ALA A 177 21.92 -0.82 -3.58
CA ALA A 177 20.65 -0.10 -3.74
C ALA A 177 20.85 1.27 -4.40
N ARG A 178 21.82 2.04 -3.89
CA ARG A 178 22.19 3.35 -4.47
C ARG A 178 22.66 3.22 -5.92
N LYS A 179 23.51 2.22 -6.21
CA LYS A 179 23.99 1.98 -7.58
C LYS A 179 22.84 1.63 -8.53
N THR A 180 21.95 0.75 -8.12
CA THR A 180 20.75 0.38 -8.90
C THR A 180 19.93 1.60 -9.28
N LEU A 181 19.69 2.52 -8.34
CA LEU A 181 18.96 3.76 -8.60
C LEU A 181 19.73 4.73 -9.50
N ALA A 182 21.05 4.85 -9.31
CA ALA A 182 21.89 5.73 -10.13
C ALA A 182 22.02 5.26 -11.58
N ASP A 183 21.93 3.95 -11.84
CA ASP A 183 21.99 3.37 -13.18
C ASP A 183 20.67 3.54 -13.96
N LEU A 184 19.58 3.98 -13.32
CA LEU A 184 18.30 4.22 -13.99
C LEU A 184 18.36 5.45 -14.90
N LYS A 185 17.70 5.33 -16.06
CA LYS A 185 17.51 6.41 -17.02
C LYS A 185 16.05 6.86 -16.98
N PRO A 186 15.71 7.88 -16.18
CA PRO A 186 14.33 8.32 -16.06
C PRO A 186 13.85 8.98 -17.36
N ALA A 187 12.65 8.61 -17.82
CA ALA A 187 12.04 9.08 -19.05
C ALA A 187 11.42 10.49 -18.91
N ASN A 188 11.01 10.87 -17.71
CA ASN A 188 10.30 12.12 -17.45
C ASN A 188 10.67 12.70 -16.06
N ARG A 189 10.11 13.87 -15.73
CA ARG A 189 10.34 14.52 -14.43
C ARG A 189 9.79 13.71 -13.25
N GLN A 190 8.67 13.02 -13.42
CA GLN A 190 8.06 12.19 -12.37
C GLN A 190 8.98 11.02 -12.00
N GLU A 191 9.56 10.33 -12.98
CA GLU A 191 10.51 9.24 -12.72
C GLU A 191 11.80 9.73 -12.04
N LYS A 192 12.26 10.94 -12.35
CA LYS A 192 13.37 11.57 -11.62
C LYS A 192 13.00 11.79 -10.15
N ALA A 193 11.79 12.27 -9.87
CA ALA A 193 11.28 12.43 -8.51
C ALA A 193 11.21 11.09 -7.78
N VAL A 194 10.64 10.05 -8.42
CA VAL A 194 10.55 8.69 -7.85
C VAL A 194 11.92 8.15 -7.46
N ILE A 195 12.95 8.33 -8.29
CA ILE A 195 14.32 7.89 -7.94
C ILE A 195 14.83 8.59 -6.68
N ALA A 196 14.66 9.92 -6.59
CA ALA A 196 15.13 10.71 -5.46
C ALA A 196 14.37 10.36 -4.17
N LEU A 197 13.04 10.30 -4.23
CA LEU A 197 12.16 9.92 -3.12
C LEU A 197 12.47 8.50 -2.63
N THR A 198 12.68 7.56 -3.55
CA THR A 198 13.06 6.18 -3.20
C THR A 198 14.41 6.14 -2.48
N LEU A 199 15.42 6.86 -2.98
CA LEU A 199 16.74 6.90 -2.34
C LEU A 199 16.69 7.54 -0.96
N ALA A 200 15.93 8.62 -0.81
CA ALA A 200 15.72 9.29 0.47
C ALA A 200 15.01 8.37 1.48
N ALA A 201 13.96 7.66 1.05
CA ALA A 201 13.26 6.68 1.88
C ALA A 201 14.19 5.53 2.30
N ILE A 202 15.05 5.04 1.41
CA ILE A 202 16.07 4.02 1.72
C ILE A 202 17.02 4.53 2.82
N TYR A 203 17.54 5.75 2.69
CA TYR A 203 18.42 6.32 3.71
C TYR A 203 17.70 6.54 5.04
N ARG A 204 16.49 7.10 5.03
CA ARG A 204 15.66 7.31 6.23
C ARG A 204 15.43 5.99 6.97
N ASN A 205 14.98 4.95 6.26
CA ASN A 205 14.69 3.64 6.84
C ASN A 205 15.95 2.92 7.38
N SER A 206 17.14 3.37 6.96
CA SER A 206 18.43 2.87 7.44
C SER A 206 19.03 3.73 8.56
N GLY A 207 18.26 4.67 9.12
CA GLY A 207 18.71 5.60 10.17
C GLY A 207 19.63 6.70 9.68
N ARG A 208 19.79 6.87 8.36
CA ARG A 208 20.68 7.85 7.73
C ARG A 208 19.91 9.11 7.31
N THR A 209 19.24 9.75 8.27
CA THR A 209 18.36 10.91 8.02
C THR A 209 19.07 12.07 7.34
N ASP A 210 20.33 12.36 7.69
CA ASP A 210 21.10 13.44 7.06
C ASP A 210 21.37 13.19 5.58
N ASP A 211 21.66 11.94 5.20
CA ASP A 211 21.83 11.57 3.78
C ASP A 211 20.50 11.67 3.02
N ALA A 212 19.38 11.30 3.65
CA ALA A 212 18.06 11.45 3.06
C ALA A 212 17.73 12.93 2.78
N VAL A 213 18.01 13.82 3.74
CA VAL A 213 17.87 15.28 3.56
C VAL A 213 18.75 15.77 2.42
N GLN A 214 20.02 15.36 2.36
CA GLN A 214 20.93 15.77 1.28
C GLN A 214 20.42 15.37 -0.11
N VAL A 215 19.89 14.15 -0.25
CA VAL A 215 19.28 13.68 -1.51
C VAL A 215 18.10 14.56 -1.89
N LEU A 216 17.19 14.84 -0.96
CA LEU A 216 15.99 15.61 -1.25
C LEU A 216 16.27 17.10 -1.49
N VAL A 217 17.26 17.69 -0.82
CA VAL A 217 17.73 19.06 -1.12
C VAL A 217 18.24 19.15 -2.57
N GLY A 218 19.05 18.17 -3.01
CA GLY A 218 19.53 18.13 -4.38
C GLY A 218 18.39 17.90 -5.39
N ALA A 219 17.42 17.07 -5.02
CA ALA A 219 16.25 16.79 -5.85
C ALA A 219 15.33 18.01 -5.99
N ASP A 220 15.08 18.74 -4.89
CA ASP A 220 14.27 19.96 -4.87
C ASP A 220 14.90 21.06 -5.74
N ALA A 221 16.22 21.22 -5.67
CA ALA A 221 16.95 22.16 -6.53
C ALA A 221 16.84 21.80 -8.04
N ALA A 222 16.78 20.50 -8.36
CA ALA A 222 16.67 20.02 -9.74
C ALA A 222 15.21 19.98 -10.26
N LEU A 223 14.24 19.85 -9.34
CA LEU A 223 12.81 19.67 -9.61
C LEU A 223 11.97 20.59 -8.69
N PRO A 224 12.08 21.92 -8.85
CA PRO A 224 11.58 22.88 -7.86
C PRO A 224 10.05 22.95 -7.73
N ASP A 225 9.28 22.35 -8.64
CA ASP A 225 7.81 22.34 -8.62
C ASP A 225 7.26 20.90 -8.45
N MET A 226 7.95 20.06 -7.67
CA MET A 226 7.46 18.73 -7.28
C MET A 226 7.01 18.75 -5.81
N PRO A 227 5.69 18.83 -5.55
CA PRO A 227 5.14 18.85 -4.19
C PRO A 227 5.63 17.70 -3.31
N GLU A 228 5.71 16.50 -3.87
CA GLU A 228 6.08 15.27 -3.13
C GLU A 228 7.51 15.35 -2.57
N ILE A 229 8.45 15.97 -3.33
CA ILE A 229 9.84 16.17 -2.88
C ILE A 229 9.88 17.19 -1.74
N LYS A 230 9.14 18.28 -1.85
CA LYS A 230 9.06 19.32 -0.82
C LYS A 230 8.42 18.80 0.45
N TYR A 231 7.36 18.01 0.31
CA TYR A 231 6.67 17.38 1.42
C TYR A 231 7.63 16.49 2.20
N ASP A 232 8.24 15.51 1.55
CA ASP A 232 9.18 14.58 2.21
C ASP A 232 10.40 15.31 2.79
N LEU A 233 10.93 16.32 2.10
CA LEU A 233 12.04 17.13 2.61
C LEU A 233 11.62 17.89 3.88
N GLY A 234 10.45 18.53 3.84
CA GLY A 234 9.89 19.25 4.98
C GLY A 234 9.73 18.33 6.19
N MET A 235 9.15 17.15 6.01
CA MET A 235 8.94 16.19 7.09
C MET A 235 10.25 15.73 7.73
N LEU A 236 11.32 15.57 6.96
CA LEU A 236 12.64 15.29 7.53
C LEU A 236 13.23 16.50 8.27
N LEU A 237 13.03 17.71 7.77
CA LEU A 237 13.56 18.93 8.39
C LEU A 237 12.87 19.26 9.72
N VAL A 238 11.56 19.06 9.84
CA VAL A 238 10.84 19.26 11.11
C VAL A 238 11.27 18.23 12.17
N GLN A 239 11.54 16.97 11.77
CA GLN A 239 12.14 15.97 12.65
C GLN A 239 13.53 16.38 13.17
N GLN A 240 14.28 17.16 12.39
CA GLN A 240 15.56 17.75 12.78
C GLN A 240 15.43 19.08 13.55
N GLY A 241 14.20 19.51 13.88
CA GLY A 241 13.94 20.79 14.55
C GLY A 241 14.09 22.03 13.65
N LYS A 242 14.25 21.86 12.33
CA LYS A 242 14.39 22.96 11.36
C LYS A 242 13.01 23.48 10.91
N VAL A 243 12.20 23.89 11.88
CA VAL A 243 10.77 24.22 11.70
C VAL A 243 10.54 25.30 10.64
N LYS A 244 11.31 26.40 10.64
CA LYS A 244 11.17 27.46 9.64
C LYS A 244 11.36 27.00 8.19
N GLN A 245 12.23 26.01 7.96
CA GLN A 245 12.45 25.47 6.61
C GLN A 245 11.29 24.55 6.22
N PHE A 246 10.77 23.77 7.17
CA PHE A 246 9.55 22.99 6.98
C PHE A 246 8.35 23.87 6.64
N GLU A 247 8.11 24.95 7.39
CA GLU A 247 7.01 25.89 7.14
C GLU A 247 7.04 26.42 5.70
N ALA A 248 8.20 26.93 5.26
CA ALA A 248 8.37 27.45 3.90
C ALA A 248 8.12 26.37 2.83
N LEU A 249 8.53 25.12 3.09
CA LEU A 249 8.28 24.01 2.17
C LEU A 249 6.80 23.61 2.14
N MET A 250 6.12 23.52 3.29
CA MET A 250 4.69 23.16 3.33
C MET A 250 3.82 24.24 2.70
N GLN A 251 4.12 25.52 2.95
CA GLN A 251 3.46 26.62 2.25
C GLN A 251 3.61 26.48 0.73
N ARG A 252 4.81 26.13 0.26
CA ARG A 252 5.03 25.88 -1.17
C ARG A 252 4.31 24.64 -1.69
N VAL A 253 4.17 23.58 -0.89
CA VAL A 253 3.35 22.40 -1.24
C VAL A 253 1.90 22.82 -1.43
N ILE A 254 1.33 23.56 -0.47
CA ILE A 254 -0.05 24.07 -0.51
C ILE A 254 -0.28 24.98 -1.72
N GLU A 255 0.69 25.82 -2.08
CA GLU A 255 0.61 26.65 -3.28
C GLU A 255 0.59 25.83 -4.59
N LEU A 256 1.35 24.74 -4.65
CA LEU A 256 1.47 23.88 -5.82
C LEU A 256 0.28 22.91 -5.94
N ASP A 257 -0.21 22.41 -4.80
CA ASP A 257 -1.40 21.56 -4.70
C ASP A 257 -2.33 22.04 -3.57
N PRO A 258 -3.28 22.93 -3.90
CA PRO A 258 -4.24 23.45 -2.91
C PRO A 258 -5.24 22.43 -2.36
N ASN A 259 -5.23 21.19 -2.84
CA ASN A 259 -6.07 20.10 -2.37
C ASN A 259 -5.29 19.04 -1.56
N ASP A 260 -4.01 19.29 -1.26
CA ASP A 260 -3.19 18.40 -0.44
C ASP A 260 -3.56 18.56 1.06
N ALA A 261 -4.51 17.74 1.51
CA ALA A 261 -4.96 17.72 2.91
C ALA A 261 -3.82 17.41 3.89
N ASP A 262 -2.83 16.60 3.50
CA ASP A 262 -1.72 16.19 4.34
C ASP A 262 -0.75 17.36 4.60
N ALA A 263 -0.53 18.23 3.62
CA ALA A 263 0.28 19.44 3.77
C ALA A 263 -0.36 20.46 4.73
N TYR A 264 -1.66 20.73 4.58
CA TYR A 264 -2.42 21.56 5.53
C TYR A 264 -2.38 20.98 6.94
N ASN A 265 -2.64 19.68 7.07
CA ASN A 265 -2.61 18.97 8.34
C ASN A 265 -1.24 19.04 9.00
N SER A 266 -0.17 18.75 8.26
CA SER A 266 1.19 18.74 8.79
C SER A 266 1.63 20.11 9.28
N LEU A 267 1.32 21.17 8.54
CA LEU A 267 1.64 22.54 8.94
C LEU A 267 0.82 22.98 10.16
N GLY A 268 -0.50 22.75 10.13
CA GLY A 268 -1.41 23.10 11.22
C GLY A 268 -1.10 22.34 12.52
N TYR A 269 -0.83 21.04 12.42
CA TYR A 269 -0.38 20.22 13.55
C TYR A 269 0.94 20.74 14.13
N THR A 270 1.91 21.12 13.28
CA THR A 270 3.21 21.61 13.75
C THR A 270 3.07 22.91 14.54
N TYR A 271 2.21 23.83 14.07
CA TYR A 271 1.87 25.05 14.81
C TYR A 271 1.20 24.74 16.15
N ALA A 272 0.18 23.87 16.15
CA ALA A 272 -0.50 23.44 17.38
C ALA A 272 0.46 22.76 18.37
N ASP A 273 1.30 21.82 17.93
CA ASP A 273 2.19 21.08 18.81
C ASP A 273 3.23 21.98 19.49
N ARG A 274 3.63 23.05 18.79
CA ARG A 274 4.60 24.03 19.29
C ARG A 274 3.97 25.19 20.06
N ASP A 275 2.63 25.25 20.13
CA ASP A 275 1.89 26.37 20.73
C ASP A 275 2.22 27.72 20.04
N GLU A 276 2.43 27.68 18.72
CA GLU A 276 2.83 28.80 17.86
C GLU A 276 1.74 29.02 16.78
N ASN A 277 1.47 30.27 16.37
CA ASN A 277 0.54 30.62 15.27
C ASN A 277 -0.83 29.91 15.33
N LEU A 278 -1.43 29.81 16.53
CA LEU A 278 -2.67 29.03 16.74
C LEU A 278 -3.86 29.49 15.88
N ASP A 279 -3.96 30.77 15.54
CA ASP A 279 -5.02 31.25 14.65
C ASP A 279 -4.86 30.68 13.23
N GLU A 280 -3.63 30.66 12.71
CA GLU A 280 -3.32 30.05 11.41
C GLU A 280 -3.43 28.52 11.46
N ALA A 281 -3.02 27.90 12.57
CA ALA A 281 -3.18 26.46 12.80
C ALA A 281 -4.64 26.02 12.63
N ARG A 282 -5.57 26.84 13.14
CA ARG A 282 -7.02 26.59 13.00
C ARG A 282 -7.43 26.56 11.54
N ASP A 283 -7.10 27.62 10.78
CA ASP A 283 -7.52 27.76 9.38
C ASP A 283 -6.95 26.61 8.52
N LEU A 284 -5.70 26.23 8.78
CA LEU A 284 -5.05 25.09 8.11
C LEU A 284 -5.75 23.76 8.43
N LEU A 285 -6.04 23.49 9.71
CA LEU A 285 -6.68 22.24 10.12
C LEU A 285 -8.15 22.17 9.71
N ASP A 286 -8.87 23.30 9.72
CA ASP A 286 -10.23 23.39 9.17
C ASP A 286 -10.20 23.06 7.67
N ARG A 287 -9.24 23.62 6.91
CA ARG A 287 -9.08 23.30 5.49
C ARG A 287 -8.72 21.84 5.24
N ALA A 288 -7.86 21.25 6.08
CA ALA A 288 -7.52 19.83 6.00
C ALA A 288 -8.76 18.94 6.23
N LEU A 289 -9.60 19.26 7.22
CA LEU A 289 -10.86 18.55 7.48
C LEU A 289 -11.90 18.74 6.38
N GLU A 290 -11.94 19.89 5.72
CA GLU A 290 -12.82 20.08 4.56
C GLU A 290 -12.44 19.16 3.39
N LEU A 291 -11.14 18.96 3.17
CA LEU A 291 -10.61 18.14 2.09
C LEU A 291 -10.75 16.63 2.39
N ASP A 292 -10.51 16.23 3.63
CA ASP A 292 -10.63 14.83 4.06
C ASP A 292 -11.23 14.71 5.48
N PRO A 293 -12.57 14.81 5.61
CA PRO A 293 -13.26 14.91 6.91
C PRO A 293 -13.19 13.63 7.75
N ASP A 294 -12.94 12.50 7.10
CA ASP A 294 -12.94 11.19 7.73
C ASP A 294 -11.54 10.69 8.12
N ASN A 295 -10.50 11.46 7.80
CA ASN A 295 -9.12 11.11 8.11
C ASN A 295 -8.84 11.13 9.63
N PRO A 296 -8.43 10.00 10.23
CA PRO A 296 -8.14 9.97 11.67
C PRO A 296 -6.92 10.81 12.06
N PHE A 297 -5.93 11.00 11.17
CA PHE A 297 -4.76 11.82 11.47
C PHE A 297 -5.14 13.31 11.57
N ILE A 298 -5.99 13.79 10.67
CA ILE A 298 -6.47 15.17 10.70
C ILE A 298 -7.38 15.42 11.91
N GLN A 299 -8.23 14.45 12.25
CA GLN A 299 -9.04 14.50 13.48
C GLN A 299 -8.17 14.54 14.74
N ASP A 300 -7.06 13.78 14.79
CA ASP A 300 -6.10 13.85 15.90
C ASP A 300 -5.46 15.24 16.00
N SER A 301 -4.97 15.79 14.88
CA SER A 301 -4.38 17.13 14.84
C SER A 301 -5.35 18.23 15.28
N MET A 302 -6.62 18.18 14.81
CA MET A 302 -7.65 19.12 15.24
C MET A 302 -7.94 18.98 16.73
N GLY A 303 -8.03 17.74 17.24
CA GLY A 303 -8.17 17.48 18.66
C GLY A 303 -7.01 18.04 19.48
N TRP A 304 -5.78 17.89 18.99
CA TRP A 304 -4.58 18.46 19.62
C TRP A 304 -4.56 19.98 19.60
N TYR A 305 -4.97 20.61 18.49
CA TYR A 305 -5.18 22.06 18.42
C TYR A 305 -6.20 22.54 19.45
N LEU A 306 -7.38 21.90 19.53
CA LEU A 306 -8.42 22.27 20.50
C LEU A 306 -7.94 22.14 21.95
N TYR A 307 -7.09 21.14 22.22
CA TYR A 307 -6.44 21.00 23.51
C TYR A 307 -5.55 22.20 23.84
N ARG A 308 -4.75 22.70 22.88
CA ARG A 308 -3.87 23.87 23.05
C ARG A 308 -4.64 25.16 23.34
N VAL A 309 -5.78 25.35 22.68
CA VAL A 309 -6.66 26.51 22.95
C VAL A 309 -7.63 26.28 24.14
N ASN A 310 -7.39 25.22 24.93
CA ASN A 310 -8.14 24.88 26.15
C ASN A 310 -9.63 24.55 25.92
N ASP A 311 -10.04 24.19 24.70
CA ASP A 311 -11.34 23.55 24.43
C ASP A 311 -11.23 22.04 24.64
N LEU A 312 -11.21 21.64 25.92
CA LEU A 312 -11.04 20.23 26.31
C LEU A 312 -12.21 19.34 25.85
N ARG A 313 -13.42 19.90 25.67
CA ARG A 313 -14.59 19.12 25.24
C ARG A 313 -14.56 18.87 23.74
N GLY A 314 -14.24 19.89 22.94
CA GLY A 314 -14.02 19.72 21.51
C GLY A 314 -12.85 18.79 21.22
N ALA A 315 -11.74 18.96 21.94
CA ALA A 315 -10.56 18.09 21.83
C ALA A 315 -10.92 16.61 22.05
N LEU A 316 -11.70 16.33 23.10
CA LEU A 316 -12.13 14.97 23.43
C LEU A 316 -12.96 14.33 22.30
N ASP A 317 -13.92 15.04 21.69
CA ASP A 317 -14.76 14.50 20.61
C ASP A 317 -13.92 14.05 19.40
N TYR A 318 -13.04 14.93 18.94
CA TYR A 318 -12.16 14.65 17.81
C TYR A 318 -11.18 13.49 18.09
N LEU A 319 -10.55 13.49 19.27
CA LEU A 319 -9.60 12.45 19.66
C LEU A 319 -10.26 11.08 19.87
N GLU A 320 -11.47 11.02 20.43
CA GLU A 320 -12.22 9.76 20.55
C GLU A 320 -12.61 9.19 19.18
N ARG A 321 -13.02 10.04 18.24
CA ARG A 321 -13.31 9.64 16.85
C ARG A 321 -12.06 9.13 16.13
N SER A 322 -10.95 9.86 16.25
CA SER A 322 -9.67 9.46 15.69
C SER A 322 -9.22 8.11 16.27
N TYR A 323 -9.19 7.97 17.60
CA TYR A 323 -8.74 6.75 18.27
C TYR A 323 -9.59 5.53 17.91
N ARG A 324 -10.91 5.72 17.72
CA ARG A 324 -11.81 4.64 17.28
C ARG A 324 -11.44 4.08 15.91
N LYS A 325 -11.01 4.94 14.99
CA LYS A 325 -10.58 4.56 13.63
C LYS A 325 -9.13 4.09 13.60
N LEU A 326 -8.26 4.78 14.33
CA LEU A 326 -6.81 4.57 14.37
C LEU A 326 -6.29 4.57 15.81
N PRO A 327 -6.37 3.44 16.51
CA PRO A 327 -5.91 3.35 17.88
C PRO A 327 -4.38 3.20 17.98
N THR A 328 -3.61 4.23 17.63
CA THR A 328 -2.12 4.25 17.73
C THR A 328 -1.64 4.80 19.08
N ALA A 329 -0.34 4.64 19.36
CA ALA A 329 0.29 5.18 20.57
C ALA A 329 0.28 6.72 20.61
N ASP A 330 0.47 7.39 19.47
CA ASP A 330 0.43 8.85 19.36
C ASP A 330 -0.96 9.41 19.70
N VAL A 331 -2.01 8.88 19.07
CA VAL A 331 -3.40 9.29 19.36
C VAL A 331 -3.78 8.96 20.81
N ALA A 332 -3.30 7.82 21.34
CA ALA A 332 -3.49 7.48 22.74
C ALA A 332 -2.83 8.50 23.68
N ALA A 333 -1.64 9.01 23.33
CA ALA A 333 -0.93 10.02 24.10
C ALA A 333 -1.78 11.29 24.24
N HIS A 334 -2.26 11.82 23.11
CA HIS A 334 -3.11 13.01 23.05
C HIS A 334 -4.45 12.81 23.78
N LEU A 335 -5.18 11.73 23.48
CA LEU A 335 -6.47 11.44 24.11
C LEU A 335 -6.34 11.27 25.63
N GLY A 336 -5.34 10.52 26.08
CA GLY A 336 -5.10 10.34 27.51
C GLY A 336 -4.74 11.65 28.22
N GLU A 337 -4.03 12.57 27.58
CA GLU A 337 -3.72 13.88 28.15
C GLU A 337 -4.98 14.74 28.31
N VAL A 338 -5.86 14.78 27.30
CA VAL A 338 -7.14 15.48 27.39
C VAL A 338 -8.03 14.88 28.49
N LEU A 339 -8.13 13.55 28.56
CA LEU A 339 -8.86 12.86 29.63
C LEU A 339 -8.30 13.19 31.02
N TRP A 340 -6.97 13.25 31.14
CA TRP A 340 -6.32 13.61 32.40
C TRP A 340 -6.65 15.03 32.84
N LYS A 341 -6.68 15.98 31.89
CA LYS A 341 -7.01 17.39 32.13
C LYS A 341 -8.49 17.60 32.47
N LEU A 342 -9.37 16.71 32.01
CA LEU A 342 -10.77 16.61 32.39
C LEU A 342 -11.02 15.87 33.71
N ASP A 343 -9.95 15.51 34.45
CA ASP A 343 -9.98 14.71 35.68
C ASP A 343 -10.54 13.28 35.52
N ARG A 344 -10.63 12.78 34.28
CA ARG A 344 -11.00 11.39 33.93
C ARG A 344 -9.77 10.47 33.96
N ARG A 345 -9.07 10.43 35.10
CA ARG A 345 -7.72 9.85 35.21
C ARG A 345 -7.66 8.33 34.98
N ASP A 346 -8.68 7.59 35.40
CA ASP A 346 -8.73 6.14 35.20
C ASP A 346 -8.85 5.78 33.71
N GLU A 347 -9.64 6.56 32.97
CA GLU A 347 -9.80 6.42 31.53
C GLU A 347 -8.52 6.81 30.79
N ALA A 348 -7.86 7.90 31.20
CA ALA A 348 -6.56 8.30 30.66
C ALA A 348 -5.51 7.17 30.80
N ARG A 349 -5.39 6.58 32.00
CA ARG A 349 -4.47 5.45 32.26
C ARG A 349 -4.81 4.22 31.43
N LYS A 350 -6.09 3.94 31.18
CA LYS A 350 -6.52 2.84 30.32
C LYS A 350 -6.05 3.08 28.88
N ILE A 351 -6.35 4.25 28.32
CA ILE A 351 -5.99 4.61 26.93
C ILE A 351 -4.46 4.59 26.74
N TRP A 352 -3.71 5.19 27.66
CA TRP A 352 -2.25 5.14 27.60
C TRP A 352 -1.68 3.72 27.71
N ARG A 353 -2.30 2.83 28.50
CA ARG A 353 -1.88 1.42 28.57
C ARG A 353 -2.11 0.70 27.25
N GLU A 354 -3.26 0.91 26.63
CA GLU A 354 -3.59 0.35 25.31
C GLU A 354 -2.62 0.85 24.23
N GLY A 355 -2.29 2.15 24.25
CA GLY A 355 -1.26 2.73 23.38
C GLY A 355 0.13 2.12 23.63
N PHE A 356 0.52 1.99 24.89
CA PHE A 356 1.83 1.45 25.28
C PHE A 356 1.99 -0.03 24.90
N GLN A 357 0.92 -0.82 24.98
CA GLN A 357 0.93 -2.22 24.53
C GLN A 357 1.14 -2.36 23.02
N LYS A 358 0.79 -1.34 22.24
CA LYS A 358 0.98 -1.35 20.78
C LYS A 358 2.37 -0.91 20.37
N ASP A 359 2.86 0.15 20.98
CA ASP A 359 4.22 0.65 20.76
C ASP A 359 4.83 1.16 22.07
N PRO A 360 5.56 0.29 22.81
CA PRO A 360 6.23 0.67 24.05
C PRO A 360 7.34 1.71 23.88
N HIS A 361 7.81 1.93 22.65
CA HIS A 361 8.92 2.81 22.33
C HIS A 361 8.49 4.09 21.59
N ASN A 362 7.18 4.34 21.47
CA ASN A 362 6.67 5.55 20.86
C ASN A 362 7.11 6.79 21.65
N ASP A 363 7.84 7.70 20.99
CA ASP A 363 8.43 8.87 21.62
C ASP A 363 7.40 9.81 22.24
N VAL A 364 6.26 10.03 21.56
CA VAL A 364 5.20 10.96 22.01
C VAL A 364 4.56 10.42 23.29
N LEU A 365 4.17 9.16 23.30
CA LEU A 365 3.56 8.50 24.44
C LEU A 365 4.54 8.39 25.62
N VAL A 366 5.78 7.97 25.38
CA VAL A 366 6.80 7.85 26.43
C VAL A 366 7.08 9.21 27.10
N LYS A 367 7.20 10.29 26.32
CA LYS A 367 7.35 11.66 26.86
C LYS A 367 6.13 12.08 27.66
N THR A 368 4.93 11.76 27.17
CA THR A 368 3.65 12.07 27.85
C THR A 368 3.55 11.36 29.19
N LEU A 369 3.77 10.04 29.23
CA LEU A 369 3.77 9.23 30.45
C LEU A 369 4.76 9.76 31.49
N LYS A 370 5.96 10.14 31.06
CA LYS A 370 6.97 10.76 31.91
C LYS A 370 6.50 12.10 32.49
N ARG A 371 5.88 12.97 31.68
CA ARG A 371 5.33 14.27 32.12
C ARG A 371 4.24 14.10 33.18
N PHE A 372 3.40 13.07 33.05
CA PHE A 372 2.29 12.78 33.97
C PHE A 372 2.64 11.78 35.09
N GLN A 373 3.90 11.33 35.17
CA GLN A 373 4.39 10.37 36.17
C GLN A 373 3.58 9.07 36.22
N VAL A 374 3.18 8.56 35.05
CA VAL A 374 2.51 7.27 34.89
C VAL A 374 3.51 6.24 34.39
N SER A 375 3.52 5.08 35.03
CA SER A 375 4.32 3.92 34.60
C SER A 375 3.43 2.70 34.41
N PHE A 376 3.79 1.88 33.43
CA PHE A 376 3.25 0.55 33.23
C PHE A 376 4.39 -0.46 33.41
N GLN A 377 4.07 -1.63 33.97
CA GLN A 377 5.03 -2.72 34.14
C GLN A 377 5.15 -3.55 32.86
#